data_AF-A0AA35J3Q0-F1
#
_entry.id   AF-A0AA35J3Q0-F1
#
_cell.length_a   1.000
_cell.length_b   1.000
_cell.length_c   1.000
_cell.angle_alpha   90.00
_cell.angle_beta   90.00
_cell.angle_gamma   90.00
#
_symmetry.space_group_name_H-M   'P 1'
#
loop_
_entity.id
_entity.type
_entity.pdbx_description
1 polymer ?
#
loop_
_entity_poly.entity_id
_entity_poly.type
_entity_poly.pdbx_seq_one_letter_code
_entity_poly.pdbx_strand_id
1 'polypeptide(L)'
;MKLGRREQQFYLWYFILHIPITVFIDSSVVIPPKWQLGAAQRVVNDHIAKQHDFLLSEKPEWLYWFVLLELVMQLPLFGYFVGKLWNLNQLQVNTDTKLKTWLRIYGWNASLTTLVCIIVIFQRGYIPYDVLRTSLTMTQKCQLASVYLPTFLIPLRLCLV
;
A
#
# COMPACT_ATOMS: atom_id res chain seq x y z
N MET A 1 22.22 -3.80 -4.59
CA MET A 1 22.80 -4.38 -3.35
C MET A 1 22.45 -5.87 -3.25
N LYS A 2 22.88 -6.59 -2.22
CA LYS A 2 22.35 -7.93 -1.94
C LYS A 2 21.32 -7.83 -0.83
N LEU A 3 20.25 -8.62 -0.91
CA LEU A 3 19.28 -8.75 0.18
C LEU A 3 19.89 -9.65 1.26
N GLY A 4 20.06 -9.11 2.46
CA GLY A 4 20.49 -9.88 3.63
C GLY A 4 19.40 -10.85 4.09
N ARG A 5 19.75 -11.93 4.80
CA ARG A 5 18.77 -12.93 5.27
C ARG A 5 17.66 -12.31 6.12
N ARG A 6 17.99 -11.37 7.01
CA ARG A 6 17.00 -10.64 7.84
C ARG A 6 16.08 -9.76 6.99
N GLU A 7 16.61 -9.08 5.98
CA GLU A 7 15.80 -8.28 5.06
C GLU A 7 14.84 -9.15 4.25
N GLN A 8 15.30 -10.32 3.77
CA GLN A 8 14.44 -11.27 3.06
C GLN A 8 13.26 -11.73 3.94
N GLN A 9 13.54 -12.04 5.21
CA GLN A 9 12.50 -12.44 6.16
C GLN A 9 11.54 -11.30 6.49
N PHE A 10 12.05 -10.07 6.60
CA PHE A 10 11.22 -8.88 6.76
C PHE A 10 10.28 -8.69 5.56
N TYR A 11 10.82 -8.73 4.33
CA TYR A 11 10.01 -8.58 3.11
C TYR A 11 9.02 -9.72 2.92
N LEU A 12 9.37 -10.94 3.31
CA LEU A 12 8.46 -12.07 3.29
C LEU A 12 7.22 -11.80 4.15
N TRP A 13 7.40 -11.41 5.41
CA TRP A 13 6.28 -11.08 6.29
C TRP A 13 5.53 -9.83 5.83
N TYR A 14 6.24 -8.84 5.31
CA TYR A 14 5.65 -7.66 4.69
C TYR A 14 4.68 -8.05 3.56
N PHE A 15 5.09 -8.90 2.61
CA PHE A 15 4.21 -9.33 1.52
C PHE A 15 3.05 -10.20 2.00
N ILE A 16 3.28 -11.11 2.96
CA ILE A 16 2.22 -11.92 3.56
C ILE A 16 1.15 -11.03 4.20
N LEU A 17 1.56 -10.00 4.93
CA LEU A 17 0.66 -9.06 5.59
C LEU A 17 -0.06 -8.14 4.60
N HIS A 18 0.56 -7.78 3.47
CA HIS A 18 -0.07 -6.95 2.46
C HIS A 18 -1.17 -7.67 1.68
N ILE A 19 -1.07 -8.99 1.49
CA ILE A 19 -2.13 -9.76 0.80
C ILE A 19 -3.52 -9.53 1.40
N PRO A 20 -3.77 -9.77 2.71
CA PRO A 20 -5.09 -9.53 3.29
C PRO A 20 -5.47 -8.05 3.34
N ILE A 21 -4.50 -7.13 3.52
CA ILE A 21 -4.77 -5.70 3.46
C ILE A 21 -5.28 -5.31 2.08
N THR A 22 -4.59 -5.72 1.01
CA THR A 22 -5.00 -5.40 -0.35
C THR A 22 -6.32 -6.06 -0.73
N VAL A 23 -6.55 -7.29 -0.29
CA VAL A 23 -7.80 -8.02 -0.56
C VAL A 23 -9.00 -7.42 0.18
N PHE A 24 -8.86 -6.97 1.42
CA PHE A 24 -10.00 -6.54 2.24
C PHE A 24 -10.13 -5.02 2.39
N ILE A 25 -9.01 -4.30 2.45
CA ILE A 25 -8.96 -2.85 2.71
C ILE A 25 -8.81 -2.10 1.40
N ASP A 26 -7.73 -2.34 0.64
CA ASP A 26 -7.46 -1.55 -0.58
C ASP A 26 -8.55 -1.81 -1.63
N SER A 27 -8.96 -3.08 -1.79
CA SER A 27 -10.06 -3.45 -2.69
C SER A 27 -11.37 -2.69 -2.44
N SER A 28 -11.57 -2.12 -1.24
CA SER A 28 -12.76 -1.32 -0.92
C SER A 28 -12.88 -0.05 -1.76
N VAL A 29 -11.79 0.42 -2.37
CA VAL A 29 -11.76 1.55 -3.31
C VAL A 29 -12.40 1.15 -4.66
N VAL A 30 -12.21 -0.09 -5.09
CA VAL A 30 -12.66 -0.59 -6.40
C VAL A 30 -13.99 -1.33 -6.30
N ILE A 31 -14.16 -2.16 -5.27
CA ILE A 31 -15.32 -3.02 -5.07
C ILE A 31 -16.44 -2.22 -4.39
N PRO A 32 -17.68 -2.21 -4.93
CA PRO A 32 -18.81 -1.55 -4.29
C PRO A 32 -19.12 -2.12 -2.89
N PRO A 33 -19.59 -1.31 -1.92
CA PRO A 33 -19.85 -1.76 -0.54
C PRO A 33 -20.72 -3.01 -0.43
N LYS A 34 -21.72 -3.19 -1.31
CA LYS A 34 -22.60 -4.37 -1.34
C LYS A 34 -21.87 -5.73 -1.47
N TRP A 35 -20.65 -5.73 -2.00
CA TRP A 35 -19.84 -6.94 -2.20
C TRP A 35 -18.69 -7.05 -1.19
N GLN A 36 -18.51 -6.06 -0.33
CA GLN A 36 -17.46 -6.06 0.69
C GLN A 36 -17.95 -6.81 1.94
N LEU A 37 -17.05 -7.51 2.62
CA LEU A 37 -17.34 -8.10 3.91
C LEU A 37 -17.67 -7.02 4.95
N GLY A 38 -18.70 -7.23 5.77
CA GLY A 38 -19.11 -6.25 6.79
C GLY A 38 -17.99 -5.91 7.79
N ALA A 39 -17.12 -6.87 8.12
CA ALA A 39 -15.95 -6.61 8.96
C ALA A 39 -14.92 -5.68 8.28
N ALA A 40 -14.67 -5.87 6.98
CA ALA A 40 -13.75 -5.02 6.22
C ALA A 40 -14.28 -3.58 6.11
N GLN A 41 -15.60 -3.42 5.86
CA GLN A 41 -16.24 -2.11 5.85
C GLN A 41 -16.10 -1.38 7.18
N ARG A 42 -16.27 -2.08 8.31
CA ARG A 42 -16.08 -1.50 9.64
C ARG A 42 -14.64 -1.03 9.84
N VAL A 43 -13.65 -1.83 9.46
CA VAL A 43 -12.23 -1.45 9.58
C VAL A 43 -11.92 -0.23 8.73
N VAL A 44 -12.40 -0.17 7.48
CA VAL A 44 -12.21 0.99 6.58
C VAL A 44 -12.89 2.24 7.16
N ASN A 45 -14.15 2.14 7.60
CA ASN A 45 -14.87 3.27 8.16
C ASN A 45 -14.22 3.78 9.46
N ASP A 46 -13.78 2.86 10.34
CA ASP A 46 -13.03 3.20 11.55
C ASP A 46 -11.72 3.90 11.22
N HIS A 47 -11.03 3.46 10.16
CA HIS A 47 -9.80 4.09 9.68
C HIS A 47 -10.05 5.51 9.20
N ILE A 48 -11.05 5.71 8.35
CA ILE A 48 -11.45 7.03 7.84
C ILE A 48 -11.81 7.97 8.99
N ALA A 49 -12.61 7.49 9.95
CA ALA A 49 -13.03 8.30 11.08
C ALA A 49 -11.87 8.68 12.02
N LYS A 50 -10.93 7.75 12.28
CA LYS A 50 -9.80 7.99 13.19
C LYS A 50 -8.68 8.80 12.59
N GLN A 51 -8.38 8.60 11.30
CA GLN A 51 -7.24 9.23 10.62
C GLN A 51 -7.64 10.42 9.74
N HIS A 52 -8.94 10.71 9.63
CA HIS A 52 -9.49 11.68 8.69
C HIS A 52 -9.06 11.39 7.25
N ASP A 53 -9.05 10.11 6.88
CA ASP A 53 -8.61 9.66 5.57
C ASP A 53 -9.68 9.95 4.50
N PHE A 54 -9.61 11.17 3.97
CA PHE A 54 -10.51 11.61 2.90
C PHE A 54 -10.30 10.85 1.58
N LEU A 55 -9.10 10.28 1.33
CA LEU A 55 -8.82 9.55 0.09
C LEU A 55 -9.66 8.28 0.03
N LEU A 56 -9.76 7.54 1.14
CA LEU A 56 -10.61 6.36 1.25
C LEU A 56 -12.11 6.71 1.35
N SER A 57 -12.45 7.92 1.79
CA SER A 57 -13.84 8.40 1.82
C SER A 57 -14.36 8.77 0.43
N GLU A 58 -13.62 9.59 -0.32
CA GLU A 58 -14.05 10.09 -1.63
C GLU A 58 -13.78 9.11 -2.77
N LYS A 59 -12.72 8.30 -2.65
CA LYS A 59 -12.30 7.32 -3.67
C LYS A 59 -12.17 7.96 -5.06
N PRO A 60 -11.29 8.97 -5.21
CA PRO A 60 -11.17 9.69 -6.46
C PRO A 60 -10.75 8.75 -7.60
N GLU A 61 -11.13 9.08 -8.84
CA GLU A 61 -10.94 8.20 -10.00
C GLU A 61 -9.48 7.77 -10.23
N TRP A 62 -8.52 8.66 -9.99
CA TRP A 62 -7.10 8.31 -10.09
C TRP A 62 -6.67 7.26 -9.06
N LEU A 63 -7.23 7.29 -7.85
CA LEU A 63 -6.95 6.32 -6.79
C LEU A 63 -7.56 4.96 -7.13
N TYR A 64 -8.75 4.97 -7.76
CA TYR A 64 -9.36 3.75 -8.28
C TYR A 64 -8.42 3.02 -9.24
N TRP A 65 -7.79 3.74 -10.18
CA TRP A 65 -6.85 3.13 -11.12
C TRP A 65 -5.57 2.62 -10.45
N PHE A 66 -5.07 3.34 -9.44
CA PHE A 66 -3.91 2.87 -8.64
C PHE A 66 -4.23 1.55 -7.92
N VAL A 67 -5.36 1.49 -7.22
CA VAL A 67 -5.78 0.27 -6.52
C VAL A 67 -6.12 -0.85 -7.49
N LEU A 68 -6.70 -0.56 -8.65
CA LEU A 68 -6.95 -1.59 -9.66
C LEU A 68 -5.63 -2.23 -10.12
N LEU A 69 -4.59 -1.42 -10.32
CA LEU A 69 -3.26 -1.91 -10.64
C LEU A 69 -2.66 -2.69 -9.46
N GLU A 70 -2.89 -2.28 -8.21
CA GLU A 70 -2.51 -3.06 -7.02
C GLU A 70 -3.15 -4.45 -7.04
N LEU A 71 -4.45 -4.54 -7.30
CA LEU A 71 -5.19 -5.80 -7.33
C LEU A 71 -4.76 -6.72 -8.49
N VAL A 72 -4.54 -6.17 -9.68
CA VAL A 72 -4.26 -6.96 -10.89
C VAL A 72 -2.77 -7.30 -11.03
N MET A 73 -1.88 -6.42 -10.58
CA MET A 73 -0.42 -6.59 -10.76
C MET A 73 0.29 -6.88 -9.44
N GLN A 74 0.09 -6.05 -8.40
CA GLN A 74 0.86 -6.18 -7.16
C GLN A 74 0.45 -7.41 -6.35
N LEU A 75 -0.85 -7.70 -6.27
CA LEU A 75 -1.37 -8.84 -5.50
C LEU A 75 -0.87 -10.20 -6.03
N PRO A 76 -0.90 -10.49 -7.34
CA PRO A 76 -0.24 -11.70 -7.88
C PRO A 76 1.28 -11.71 -7.63
N LEU A 77 1.93 -10.55 -7.73
CA LEU A 77 3.35 -10.43 -7.44
C LEU A 77 3.67 -10.71 -5.97
N PHE A 78 2.82 -10.34 -5.02
CA PHE A 78 2.98 -10.72 -3.61
C PHE A 78 3.00 -12.23 -3.44
N GLY A 79 2.07 -12.95 -4.07
CA GLY A 79 2.07 -14.41 -4.07
C GLY A 79 3.37 -14.99 -4.65
N TYR A 80 3.83 -14.45 -5.78
CA TYR A 80 5.10 -14.83 -6.40
C TYR A 80 6.31 -14.57 -5.48
N PHE A 81 6.38 -13.39 -4.85
CA PHE A 81 7.48 -13.02 -3.94
C PHE A 81 7.49 -13.89 -2.69
N VAL A 82 6.33 -14.15 -2.08
CA VAL A 82 6.21 -15.06 -0.93
C VAL A 82 6.70 -16.45 -1.32
N GLY A 83 6.24 -17.02 -2.44
CA GLY A 83 6.68 -18.33 -2.89
C GLY A 83 8.18 -18.41 -3.15
N LYS A 84 8.79 -17.34 -3.69
CA LYS A 84 10.24 -17.27 -3.92
C LYS A 84 11.04 -17.09 -2.64
N LEU A 85 10.65 -16.17 -1.77
CA LEU A 85 11.36 -15.87 -0.51
C LEU A 85 11.21 -16.97 0.53
N TRP A 86 10.12 -17.75 0.48
CA TRP A 86 9.91 -18.88 1.38
C TRP A 86 10.78 -20.09 1.02
N ASN A 87 10.96 -20.35 -0.28
CA ASN A 87 11.58 -21.60 -0.76
C ASN A 87 13.06 -21.46 -1.14
N LEU A 88 13.54 -20.24 -1.43
CA LEU A 88 14.92 -20.02 -1.87
C LEU A 88 15.86 -19.70 -0.71
N ASN A 89 17.05 -20.28 -0.77
CA ASN A 89 18.14 -19.90 0.13
C ASN A 89 18.72 -18.52 -0.25
N GLN A 90 19.40 -17.86 0.69
CA GLN A 90 19.92 -16.50 0.52
C GLN A 90 20.78 -16.32 -0.75
N LEU A 91 21.57 -17.34 -1.12
CA LEU A 91 22.37 -17.33 -2.34
C LEU A 91 21.50 -17.30 -3.60
N GLN A 92 20.46 -18.14 -3.65
CA GLN A 92 19.53 -18.25 -4.79
C GLN A 92 18.71 -16.98 -4.99
N VAL A 93 18.24 -16.35 -3.90
CA VAL A 93 17.53 -15.06 -3.96
C VAL A 93 18.44 -13.97 -4.58
N ASN A 94 19.73 -14.03 -4.28
CA ASN A 94 20.68 -13.02 -4.77
C ASN A 94 21.15 -13.26 -6.21
N THR A 95 21.00 -14.47 -6.74
CA THR A 95 21.33 -14.82 -8.14
C THR A 95 20.11 -14.80 -9.06
N ASP A 96 18.88 -14.87 -8.54
CA ASP A 96 17.64 -14.77 -9.31
C ASP A 96 17.41 -13.32 -9.79
N THR A 97 17.88 -13.03 -11.01
CA THR A 97 17.73 -11.72 -11.66
C THR A 97 16.28 -11.36 -11.91
N LYS A 98 15.44 -12.34 -12.26
CA LYS A 98 14.01 -12.13 -12.51
C LYS A 98 13.30 -11.66 -11.24
N LEU A 99 13.56 -12.31 -10.10
CA LEU A 99 13.02 -11.90 -8.81
C LEU A 99 13.41 -10.46 -8.47
N LYS A 100 14.69 -10.11 -8.61
CA LYS A 100 15.17 -8.73 -8.32
C LYS A 100 14.52 -7.69 -9.22
N THR A 101 14.39 -7.97 -10.52
CA THR A 101 13.73 -7.06 -11.46
C THR A 101 12.28 -6.83 -11.06
N TRP A 102 11.53 -7.88 -10.73
CA TRP A 102 10.14 -7.73 -10.29
C TRP A 102 10.02 -7.00 -8.96
N LEU A 103 10.92 -7.25 -7.99
CA LEU A 103 10.96 -6.51 -6.72
C LEU A 103 11.20 -5.02 -6.94
N ARG A 104 12.08 -4.64 -7.89
CA ARG A 104 12.32 -3.23 -8.24
C ARG A 104 11.11 -2.58 -8.92
N ILE A 105 10.49 -3.27 -9.88
CA ILE A 105 9.29 -2.77 -10.57
C ILE A 105 8.16 -2.54 -9.57
N TYR A 106 7.92 -3.52 -8.70
CA TYR A 106 6.97 -3.40 -7.60
C TYR A 106 7.33 -2.22 -6.69
N GLY A 107 8.58 -2.16 -6.23
CA GLY A 107 9.08 -1.12 -5.32
C GLY A 107 8.85 0.29 -5.87
N TRP A 108 9.16 0.47 -7.16
CA TRP A 108 8.97 1.74 -7.85
C TRP A 108 7.50 2.11 -7.96
N ASN A 109 6.65 1.17 -8.36
CA ASN A 109 5.23 1.44 -8.54
C ASN A 109 4.52 1.76 -7.21
N ALA A 110 4.75 0.95 -6.17
CA ALA A 110 4.13 1.13 -4.86
C ALA A 110 4.63 2.42 -4.16
N SER A 111 5.93 2.74 -4.28
CA SER A 111 6.44 4.01 -3.74
C SER A 111 5.90 5.21 -4.51
N LEU A 112 5.82 5.16 -5.84
CA LEU A 112 5.30 6.28 -6.63
C LEU A 112 3.81 6.56 -6.34
N THR A 113 2.97 5.53 -6.37
CA THR A 113 1.52 5.65 -6.09
C THR A 113 1.28 6.19 -4.68
N THR A 114 2.00 5.68 -3.69
CA THR A 114 1.93 6.19 -2.31
C THR A 114 2.42 7.64 -2.20
N LEU A 115 3.50 8.00 -2.89
CA LEU A 115 4.01 9.37 -2.90
C LEU A 115 2.96 10.36 -3.43
N VAL A 116 2.24 9.98 -4.49
CA VAL A 116 1.11 10.78 -4.99
C VAL A 116 0.05 10.97 -3.92
N CYS A 117 -0.34 9.91 -3.19
CA CYS A 117 -1.27 10.03 -2.06
C CYS A 117 -0.77 11.01 -1.00
N ILE A 118 0.50 10.93 -0.60
CA ILE A 118 1.12 11.84 0.38
C ILE A 118 1.07 13.29 -0.12
N ILE A 119 1.44 13.55 -1.39
CA ILE A 119 1.38 14.89 -1.97
C ILE A 119 -0.05 15.44 -1.94
N VAL A 120 -1.04 14.62 -2.31
CA VAL A 120 -2.45 15.02 -2.34
C VAL A 120 -3.00 15.30 -0.93
N ILE A 121 -2.56 14.56 0.10
CA ILE A 121 -2.88 14.84 1.51
C ILE A 121 -2.44 16.25 1.89
N PHE A 122 -1.21 16.65 1.56
CA PHE A 122 -0.72 17.98 1.90
C PHE A 122 -1.42 19.08 1.10
N GLN A 123 -1.73 18.83 -0.17
CA GLN A 123 -2.39 19.80 -1.05
C GLN A 123 -3.87 20.03 -0.70
N ARG A 124 -4.63 18.96 -0.42
CA ARG A 124 -6.10 19.01 -0.36
C ARG A 124 -6.73 18.44 0.90
N GLY A 125 -5.97 17.86 1.82
CA GLY A 125 -6.52 17.13 2.96
C GLY A 125 -7.59 17.93 3.73
N TYR A 126 -8.76 17.32 3.90
CA TYR A 126 -9.91 17.88 4.63
C TYR A 126 -10.55 16.79 5.51
N ILE A 127 -11.39 17.20 6.46
CA ILE A 127 -12.06 16.27 7.39
C ILE A 127 -13.20 15.55 6.64
N PRO A 128 -13.17 14.21 6.51
CA PRO A 128 -14.25 13.48 5.86
C PRO A 128 -15.54 13.58 6.68
N TYR A 129 -16.69 13.58 5.99
CA TYR A 129 -18.05 13.71 6.54
C TYR A 129 -18.42 15.08 7.16
N ASP A 130 -17.50 16.04 7.17
CA ASP A 130 -17.83 17.42 7.50
C ASP A 130 -18.52 18.11 6.30
N VAL A 131 -19.67 18.73 6.54
CA VAL A 131 -20.46 19.44 5.51
C VAL A 131 -19.66 20.57 4.88
N LEU A 132 -18.82 21.24 5.67
CA LEU A 132 -17.99 22.37 5.22
C LEU A 132 -16.66 21.94 4.59
N ARG A 133 -16.33 20.64 4.61
CA ARG A 133 -15.03 20.10 4.20
C ARG A 133 -13.86 20.89 4.78
N THR A 134 -13.89 21.10 6.10
CA THR A 134 -12.85 21.86 6.80
C THR A 134 -11.47 21.26 6.50
N SER A 135 -10.53 22.11 6.07
CA SER A 135 -9.15 21.68 5.78
C SER A 135 -8.51 21.07 7.03
N LEU A 136 -7.77 19.97 6.84
CA LEU A 136 -6.97 19.38 7.90
C LEU A 136 -5.89 20.36 8.36
N THR A 137 -5.67 20.38 9.67
CA THR A 137 -4.53 21.06 10.28
C THR A 137 -3.22 20.40 9.84
N MET A 138 -2.10 21.11 9.95
CA MET A 138 -0.79 20.55 9.58
C MET A 138 -0.47 19.29 10.38
N THR A 139 -0.82 19.27 11.67
CA THR A 139 -0.64 18.09 12.54
C THR A 139 -1.44 16.89 12.03
N GLN A 140 -2.70 17.08 11.65
CA GLN A 140 -3.53 16.00 11.09
C GLN A 140 -3.02 15.52 9.73
N LYS A 141 -2.54 16.43 8.87
CA LYS A 141 -1.89 16.07 7.60
C LYS A 141 -0.65 15.21 7.83
N CYS A 142 0.20 15.58 8.79
CA CYS A 142 1.37 14.79 9.17
C CYS A 142 1.00 13.43 9.76
N GLN A 143 -0.04 13.37 10.59
CA GLN A 143 -0.56 12.10 11.13
C GLN A 143 -1.05 11.18 10.01
N LEU A 144 -1.90 11.67 9.12
CA LEU A 144 -2.37 10.89 7.97
C LEU A 144 -1.21 10.48 7.07
N ALA A 145 -0.30 11.40 6.72
CA ALA A 145 0.88 11.07 5.92
C ALA A 145 1.77 10.00 6.59
N SER A 146 1.86 9.97 7.92
CA SER A 146 2.63 8.96 8.64
C SER A 146 2.06 7.54 8.52
N VAL A 147 0.75 7.41 8.26
CA VAL A 147 0.10 6.12 7.97
C VAL A 147 0.53 5.58 6.60
N TYR A 148 0.66 6.47 5.61
CA TYR A 148 1.10 6.13 4.25
C TYR A 148 2.63 6.01 4.14
N LEU A 149 3.38 6.63 5.05
CA LEU A 149 4.84 6.69 4.94
C LEU A 149 5.54 5.31 4.90
N PRO A 150 5.11 4.28 5.67
CA PRO A 150 5.67 2.93 5.55
C PRO A 150 5.49 2.31 4.17
N THR A 151 4.32 2.50 3.53
CA THR A 151 4.04 1.97 2.18
C THR A 151 4.79 2.74 1.08
N PHE A 152 5.38 3.89 1.42
CA PHE A 152 6.34 4.59 0.56
C PHE A 152 7.78 4.09 0.78
N LEU A 153 8.27 4.16 2.02
CA LEU A 153 9.68 3.91 2.34
C LEU A 153 10.10 2.46 2.16
N ILE A 154 9.24 1.50 2.54
CA ILE A 154 9.57 0.08 2.48
C ILE A 154 9.70 -0.37 1.00
N PRO A 155 8.73 -0.09 0.11
CA PRO A 155 8.90 -0.40 -1.31
C PRO A 155 10.02 0.37 -1.98
N LEU A 156 10.28 1.62 -1.58
CA LEU A 156 11.40 2.40 -2.13
C LEU A 156 12.76 1.72 -1.89
N ARG A 157 12.95 1.07 -0.73
CA ARG A 157 14.18 0.31 -0.44
C ARG A 157 14.38 -0.88 -1.39
N LEU A 158 13.31 -1.46 -1.95
CA LEU A 158 13.40 -2.53 -2.94
C LEU A 158 13.96 -2.06 -4.29
N CYS A 159 13.80 -0.78 -4.64
CA CYS A 159 14.41 -0.20 -5.85
C CYS A 159 15.94 -0.28 -5.84
N LEU A 160 16.56 -0.35 -4.66
CA LEU A 160 18.01 -0.37 -4.45
C LEU A 160 18.62 -1.78 -4.33
N VAL A 161 17.77 -2.82 -4.37
CA VAL A 161 18.18 -4.24 -4.32
C VAL A 161 18.85 -4.61 -5.62
#